data_AF-A0AAW7Y4W4-F1
#
_entry.id   AF-A0AAW7Y4W4-F1
#
_cell.length_a   1.000
_cell.length_b   1.000
_cell.length_c   1.000
_cell.angle_alpha   90.00
_cell.angle_beta   90.00
_cell.angle_gamma   90.00
#
_symmetry.space_group_name_H-M   'P 1'
#
loop_
_entity.id
_entity.type
_entity.pdbx_description
1 polymer ?
#
loop_
_entity_poly.entity_id
_entity_poly.type
_entity_poly.pdbx_seq_one_letter_code
_entity_poly.pdbx_strand_id
1 'polypeptide(L)'
;MLKTCLRPLGILATVLSLVACQGDNKLDLESLNVANINQFNASSRGYVITEHNDLLAIPEFIQEIHRLSASLADQHWLKNPKFIAQANSLRVHFQASELHEAKIFIAALDEAISQYSSNIAKVNALANVKQREIDADLIAYQATLNDLEHTLAILKTPIHEYETRLDKLSGAIADESRHFARLRNDFQASFRELDSDDHPMAYDIRFSYVQQPRSMCSRFDEMRELITTIDEGCTYVNREELLDEISTTSHPQAEQLIDYYAPLLWLSMTKLSGFFDTNYNTQFFPHNLRHLHAKTKIALNEKRILMQGNTHELLEDYEYRLAQLKNEHARNIPYDFVDEQFTVDTNSDAFVHYFEQYAAENNYSLYQPIDRFKELINDQAAIKQFTSAYAKKTLSNYPATLTFQVTGRGYYNVPSREKAIGIIFDFYHSEQHMILCNRAREELPVIVTEHTADFHHIEGVSLVTELDRRLQAFILS
;
A
#
# COMPACT_ATOMS: atom_id res chain seq x y z
N MET A 1 -5.81 -33.62 15.38
CA MET A 1 -5.38 -34.51 16.46
C MET A 1 -6.31 -34.34 17.68
N LEU A 2 -7.63 -34.53 17.50
CA LEU A 2 -8.66 -34.39 18.55
C LEU A 2 -9.09 -35.80 19.01
N LYS A 3 -8.32 -36.38 19.93
CA LYS A 3 -8.65 -37.62 20.64
C LYS A 3 -8.39 -37.40 22.13
N THR A 4 -9.20 -36.55 22.74
CA THR A 4 -9.28 -36.44 24.19
C THR A 4 -10.75 -36.48 24.56
N CYS A 5 -11.08 -37.47 25.41
CA CYS A 5 -12.43 -37.84 25.78
C CYS A 5 -13.26 -36.63 26.22
N LEU A 6 -14.37 -36.43 25.53
CA LEU A 6 -15.49 -35.62 25.99
C LEU A 6 -15.83 -36.04 27.43
N ARG A 7 -15.90 -35.09 28.38
CA ARG A 7 -16.66 -35.35 29.60
C ARG A 7 -18.13 -35.52 29.18
N PRO A 8 -18.79 -36.63 29.51
CA PRO A 8 -20.17 -36.86 29.13
C PRO A 8 -21.07 -35.89 29.89
N LEU A 9 -21.54 -34.87 29.17
CA LEU A 9 -22.88 -34.37 29.40
C LEU A 9 -23.84 -35.54 29.24
N GLY A 10 -25.06 -35.41 29.77
CA GLY A 10 -26.21 -36.16 29.26
C GLY A 10 -26.54 -35.84 27.79
N ILE A 11 -25.55 -35.79 26.89
CA ILE A 11 -25.70 -35.89 25.46
C ILE A 11 -26.07 -37.36 25.19
N LEU A 12 -27.36 -37.63 25.29
CA LEU A 12 -28.01 -38.78 24.65
C LEU A 12 -27.93 -38.58 23.13
N ALA A 13 -26.73 -38.76 22.55
CA ALA A 13 -26.59 -38.97 21.11
C ALA A 13 -27.05 -40.39 20.78
N THR A 14 -28.35 -40.66 20.88
CA THR A 14 -28.94 -41.86 20.28
C THR A 14 -29.10 -41.62 18.79
N VAL A 15 -28.05 -41.99 18.06
CA VAL A 15 -28.13 -42.29 16.63
C VAL A 15 -28.94 -43.60 16.52
N LEU A 16 -30.01 -43.57 15.70
CA LEU A 16 -30.81 -44.73 15.25
C LEU A 16 -31.97 -45.21 16.16
N SER A 17 -32.89 -44.32 16.54
CA SER A 17 -34.31 -44.71 16.56
C SER A 17 -35.23 -43.49 16.48
N LEU A 18 -35.27 -42.86 15.32
CA LEU A 18 -36.46 -42.11 14.86
C LEU A 18 -37.65 -43.06 14.59
N VAL A 19 -37.70 -44.23 15.23
CA VAL A 19 -38.72 -45.27 15.04
C VAL A 19 -39.46 -45.49 16.36
N ALA A 20 -40.42 -44.62 16.62
CA ALA A 20 -41.69 -44.95 17.24
C ALA A 20 -42.63 -43.76 17.01
N CYS A 21 -43.87 -44.06 16.63
CA CYS A 21 -44.93 -43.14 16.21
C CYS A 21 -45.12 -41.91 17.12
N GLN A 22 -45.90 -40.92 16.67
CA GLN A 22 -46.33 -39.75 17.46
C GLN A 22 -46.93 -40.16 18.83
N GLY A 23 -46.08 -40.36 19.83
CA GLY A 23 -46.45 -40.81 21.17
C GLY A 23 -45.44 -40.31 22.18
N ASP A 24 -45.89 -40.15 23.42
CA ASP A 24 -45.07 -39.68 24.53
C ASP A 24 -43.89 -40.63 24.75
N ASN A 25 -42.66 -40.12 24.55
CA ASN A 25 -41.46 -40.85 24.92
C ASN A 25 -41.22 -40.67 26.42
N LYS A 26 -40.65 -41.68 27.08
CA LYS A 26 -40.34 -41.63 28.51
C LYS A 26 -38.85 -41.88 28.75
N LEU A 27 -38.19 -40.93 29.40
CA LEU A 27 -36.87 -41.12 30.01
C LEU A 27 -37.02 -41.79 31.38
N ASP A 28 -36.14 -42.73 31.67
CA ASP A 28 -36.01 -43.30 33.00
C ASP A 28 -35.21 -42.37 33.91
N LEU A 29 -35.84 -41.34 34.46
CA LEU A 29 -35.17 -40.33 35.30
C LEU A 29 -34.70 -40.89 36.66
N GLU A 30 -35.26 -42.00 37.13
CA GLU A 30 -34.90 -42.65 38.40
C GLU A 30 -33.57 -43.37 38.26
N SER A 31 -33.40 -44.16 37.19
CA SER A 31 -32.12 -44.79 36.87
C SER A 31 -31.04 -43.77 36.50
N LEU A 32 -31.44 -42.55 36.10
CA LEU A 32 -30.53 -41.42 35.87
C LEU A 32 -30.23 -40.60 37.14
N ASN A 33 -30.84 -40.95 38.28
CA ASN A 33 -30.75 -40.23 39.55
C ASN A 33 -31.11 -38.72 39.45
N VAL A 34 -31.89 -38.36 38.41
CA VAL A 34 -32.38 -37.00 38.16
C VAL A 34 -33.68 -36.74 38.94
N ALA A 35 -34.44 -37.80 39.21
CA ALA A 35 -35.76 -37.75 39.85
C ALA A 35 -35.73 -37.21 41.30
N ASN A 36 -34.64 -37.41 42.04
CA ASN A 36 -34.54 -36.98 43.45
C ASN A 36 -34.27 -35.47 43.63
N ILE A 37 -33.77 -34.79 42.59
CA ILE A 37 -33.38 -33.36 42.65
C ILE A 37 -34.42 -32.47 41.96
N ASN A 38 -35.14 -33.00 40.96
CA ASN A 38 -36.25 -32.31 40.32
C ASN A 38 -37.53 -32.40 41.18
N GLN A 39 -37.66 -31.53 42.19
CA GLN A 39 -38.92 -31.30 42.90
C GLN A 39 -39.99 -30.75 41.95
N PHE A 40 -40.68 -31.61 41.20
CA PHE A 40 -41.96 -31.47 40.48
C PHE A 40 -42.28 -30.21 39.63
N ASN A 41 -41.46 -29.15 39.61
CA ASN A 41 -41.78 -27.83 39.05
C ASN A 41 -40.65 -27.17 38.23
N ALA A 42 -39.47 -27.78 38.08
CA ALA A 42 -38.43 -27.26 37.19
C ALA A 42 -38.54 -27.93 35.81
N SER A 43 -39.04 -27.19 34.83
CA SER A 43 -39.21 -27.66 33.45
C SER A 43 -37.84 -27.88 32.78
N SER A 44 -37.36 -29.12 32.81
CA SER A 44 -36.16 -29.52 32.06
C SER A 44 -36.45 -29.42 30.56
N ARG A 45 -35.46 -28.96 29.78
CA ARG A 45 -35.64 -28.70 28.34
C ARG A 45 -34.80 -29.67 27.51
N GLY A 46 -35.30 -29.96 26.32
CA GLY A 46 -34.55 -30.66 25.29
C GLY A 46 -34.44 -29.82 24.02
N TYR A 47 -33.38 -30.06 23.27
CA TYR A 47 -33.04 -29.38 22.04
C TYR A 47 -32.83 -30.40 20.93
N VAL A 48 -33.43 -30.17 19.77
CA VAL A 48 -33.24 -30.96 18.56
C VAL A 48 -32.08 -30.36 17.77
N ILE A 49 -31.11 -31.19 17.42
CA ILE A 49 -29.93 -30.82 16.64
C ILE A 49 -30.15 -31.20 15.19
N THR A 50 -29.84 -30.29 14.28
CA THR A 50 -29.93 -30.49 12.82
C THR A 50 -28.60 -30.09 12.17
N GLU A 51 -28.39 -30.43 10.91
CA GLU A 51 -27.19 -30.00 10.17
C GLU A 51 -27.00 -28.47 10.14
N HIS A 52 -28.08 -27.69 10.25
CA HIS A 52 -28.03 -26.22 10.21
C HIS A 52 -28.21 -25.56 11.58
N ASN A 53 -28.53 -26.32 12.62
CA ASN A 53 -28.72 -25.83 13.99
C ASN A 53 -28.06 -26.83 14.94
N ASP A 54 -26.75 -26.66 15.14
CA ASP A 54 -25.96 -27.43 16.09
C ASP A 54 -25.48 -26.53 17.23
N LEU A 55 -26.01 -26.79 18.43
CA LEU A 55 -25.64 -26.07 19.64
C LEU A 55 -24.18 -26.30 20.03
N LEU A 56 -23.61 -27.46 19.74
CA LEU A 56 -22.28 -27.85 20.18
C LEU A 56 -21.17 -27.44 19.19
N ALA A 57 -21.54 -26.94 18.02
CA ALA A 57 -20.63 -26.42 17.02
C ALA A 57 -20.06 -25.05 17.44
N ILE A 58 -18.78 -24.81 17.15
CA ILE A 58 -18.19 -23.48 17.31
C ILE A 58 -18.68 -22.62 16.14
N PRO A 59 -19.44 -21.55 16.40
CA PRO A 59 -20.01 -20.73 15.33
C PRO A 59 -18.91 -19.98 14.57
N GLU A 60 -19.13 -19.76 13.27
CA GLU A 60 -18.15 -19.15 12.36
C GLU A 60 -17.59 -17.82 12.87
N PHE A 61 -18.44 -16.95 13.45
CA PHE A 61 -17.96 -15.67 13.97
C PHE A 61 -16.97 -15.80 15.14
N ILE A 62 -17.05 -16.85 15.97
CA ILE A 62 -16.06 -17.13 17.04
C ILE A 62 -14.75 -17.63 16.42
N GLN A 63 -14.84 -18.43 15.36
CA GLN A 63 -13.66 -18.85 14.59
C GLN A 63 -12.94 -17.65 13.99
N GLU A 64 -13.69 -16.69 13.43
CA GLU A 64 -13.12 -15.44 12.91
C GLU A 64 -12.53 -14.55 14.01
N ILE A 65 -13.19 -14.43 15.17
CA ILE A 65 -12.63 -13.72 16.33
C ILE A 65 -11.28 -14.32 16.73
N HIS A 66 -11.20 -15.65 16.88
CA HIS A 66 -9.96 -16.34 17.23
C HIS A 66 -8.85 -16.09 16.20
N ARG A 67 -9.14 -16.37 14.93
CA ARG A 67 -8.20 -16.23 13.81
C ARG A 67 -7.67 -14.80 13.67
N LEU A 68 -8.56 -13.81 13.72
CA LEU A 68 -8.18 -12.41 13.59
C LEU A 68 -7.45 -11.90 14.84
N SER A 69 -7.83 -12.35 16.04
CA SER A 69 -7.14 -11.97 17.29
C SER A 69 -5.69 -12.44 17.29
N ALA A 70 -5.45 -13.70 16.91
CA ALA A 70 -4.10 -14.24 16.76
C ALA A 70 -3.30 -13.45 15.73
N SER A 71 -3.86 -13.24 14.53
CA SER A 71 -3.18 -12.48 13.47
C SER A 71 -2.83 -11.05 13.87
N LEU A 72 -3.65 -10.40 14.72
CA LEU A 72 -3.41 -9.04 15.18
C LEU A 72 -2.40 -8.99 16.33
N ALA A 73 -2.38 -10.00 17.21
CA ALA A 73 -1.56 -10.02 18.44
C ALA A 73 -0.15 -10.63 18.27
N ASP A 74 0.06 -11.44 17.23
CA ASP A 74 1.31 -12.17 16.97
C ASP A 74 2.35 -11.36 16.19
N GLN A 75 1.96 -10.25 15.58
CA GLN A 75 2.84 -9.39 14.80
C GLN A 75 3.06 -8.05 15.49
N HIS A 76 4.25 -7.49 15.35
CA HIS A 76 4.49 -6.11 15.74
C HIS A 76 3.59 -5.18 14.92
N TRP A 77 2.91 -4.24 15.57
CA TRP A 77 1.88 -3.39 14.94
C TRP A 77 2.43 -2.61 13.74
N LEU A 78 3.69 -2.18 13.79
CA LEU A 78 4.32 -1.47 12.66
C LEU A 78 4.60 -2.39 11.46
N LYS A 79 4.80 -3.68 11.69
CA LYS A 79 5.09 -4.67 10.63
C LYS A 79 3.81 -5.26 10.02
N ASN A 80 2.64 -4.94 10.57
CA ASN A 80 1.36 -5.48 10.11
C ASN A 80 0.68 -4.50 9.15
N PRO A 81 0.76 -4.71 7.82
CA PRO A 81 0.15 -3.80 6.84
C PRO A 81 -1.39 -3.81 6.89
N LYS A 82 -2.00 -4.77 7.60
CA LYS A 82 -3.45 -4.93 7.72
C LYS A 82 -3.96 -4.61 9.13
N PHE A 83 -3.16 -4.00 10.00
CA PHE A 83 -3.49 -3.75 11.40
C PHE A 83 -4.89 -3.13 11.57
N ILE A 84 -5.15 -2.01 10.90
CA ILE A 84 -6.43 -1.30 10.98
C ILE A 84 -7.59 -2.12 10.40
N ALA A 85 -7.37 -2.83 9.29
CA ALA A 85 -8.42 -3.65 8.68
C ALA A 85 -8.80 -4.83 9.60
N GLN A 86 -7.82 -5.47 10.23
CA GLN A 86 -8.01 -6.57 11.17
C GLN A 86 -8.70 -6.10 12.46
N ALA A 87 -8.24 -4.99 13.05
CA ALA A 87 -8.86 -4.42 14.25
C ALA A 87 -10.32 -4.01 14.01
N ASN A 88 -10.63 -3.38 12.86
CA ASN A 88 -12.00 -3.06 12.49
C ASN A 88 -12.86 -4.31 12.25
N SER A 89 -12.31 -5.34 11.60
CA SER A 89 -13.03 -6.60 11.37
C SER A 89 -13.37 -7.28 12.69
N LEU A 90 -12.42 -7.37 13.63
CA LEU A 90 -12.67 -7.86 14.99
C LEU A 90 -13.76 -7.07 15.69
N ARG A 91 -13.71 -5.73 15.59
CA ARG A 91 -14.72 -4.86 16.20
C ARG A 91 -16.12 -5.18 15.66
N VAL A 92 -16.25 -5.37 14.34
CA VAL A 92 -17.52 -5.74 13.71
C VAL A 92 -18.00 -7.11 14.20
N HIS A 93 -17.12 -8.09 14.32
CA HIS A 93 -17.49 -9.41 14.85
C HIS A 93 -17.97 -9.35 16.32
N PHE A 94 -17.30 -8.58 17.17
CA PHE A 94 -17.75 -8.35 18.55
C PHE A 94 -19.07 -7.56 18.61
N GLN A 95 -19.28 -6.60 17.72
CA GLN A 95 -20.54 -5.86 17.62
C GLN A 95 -21.70 -6.78 17.19
N ALA A 96 -21.45 -7.67 16.22
CA ALA A 96 -22.44 -8.61 15.70
C ALA A 96 -22.90 -9.64 16.75
N SER A 97 -22.15 -9.86 17.83
CA SER A 97 -22.60 -10.72 18.93
C SER A 97 -23.76 -10.08 19.71
N GLU A 98 -23.90 -8.75 19.67
CA GLU A 98 -24.83 -7.92 20.46
C GLU A 98 -24.85 -8.33 21.95
N LEU A 99 -23.67 -8.56 22.52
CA LEU A 99 -23.49 -8.87 23.95
C LEU A 99 -22.95 -7.64 24.69
N HIS A 100 -23.38 -7.43 25.93
CA HIS A 100 -22.84 -6.35 26.75
C HIS A 100 -21.37 -6.58 27.08
N GLU A 101 -21.01 -7.84 27.32
CA GLU A 101 -19.67 -8.33 27.66
C GLU A 101 -18.68 -8.13 26.50
N ALA A 102 -19.14 -8.00 25.25
CA ALA A 102 -18.29 -7.70 24.11
C ALA A 102 -17.75 -6.27 24.12
N LYS A 103 -18.36 -5.35 24.89
CA LYS A 103 -18.01 -3.91 24.88
C LYS A 103 -16.58 -3.63 25.34
N ILE A 104 -16.03 -4.43 26.26
CA ILE A 104 -14.66 -4.24 26.74
C ILE A 104 -13.64 -4.52 25.62
N PHE A 105 -13.89 -5.52 24.78
CA PHE A 105 -13.06 -5.85 23.63
C PHE A 105 -13.18 -4.79 22.53
N ILE A 106 -14.40 -4.33 22.26
CA ILE A 106 -14.66 -3.23 21.31
C ILE A 106 -13.91 -1.97 21.73
N ALA A 107 -13.99 -1.57 23.01
CA ALA A 107 -13.31 -0.39 23.52
C ALA A 107 -11.78 -0.51 23.41
N ALA A 108 -11.23 -1.69 23.69
CA ALA A 108 -9.79 -1.94 23.53
C ALA A 108 -9.35 -1.90 22.06
N LEU A 109 -10.18 -2.37 21.12
CA LEU A 109 -9.91 -2.27 19.68
C LEU A 109 -10.00 -0.82 19.17
N ASP A 110 -10.97 -0.04 19.65
CA ASP A 110 -11.07 1.38 19.32
C ASP A 110 -9.86 2.18 19.85
N GLU A 111 -9.38 1.85 21.05
CA GLU A 111 -8.13 2.38 21.59
C GLU A 111 -6.94 1.96 20.73
N ALA A 112 -6.83 0.68 20.35
CA ALA A 112 -5.76 0.18 19.49
C ALA A 112 -5.70 0.93 18.15
N ILE A 113 -6.85 1.15 17.52
CA ILE A 113 -6.96 1.93 16.26
C ILE A 113 -6.49 3.38 16.46
N SER A 114 -6.91 4.00 17.56
CA SER A 114 -6.52 5.39 17.90
C SER A 114 -5.01 5.52 18.13
N GLN A 115 -4.44 4.63 18.94
CA GLN A 115 -3.01 4.62 19.26
C GLN A 115 -2.16 4.30 18.03
N TYR A 116 -2.56 3.32 17.21
CA TYR A 116 -1.90 3.04 15.95
C TYR A 116 -1.86 4.27 15.04
N SER A 117 -3.01 4.96 14.88
CA SER A 117 -3.10 6.15 14.02
C SER A 117 -2.19 7.27 14.51
N SER A 118 -2.12 7.48 15.83
CA SER A 118 -1.21 8.45 16.46
C SER A 118 0.26 8.08 16.25
N ASN A 119 0.62 6.80 16.42
CA ASN A 119 2.00 6.34 16.28
C ASN A 119 2.47 6.36 14.83
N ILE A 120 1.62 5.97 13.86
CA ILE A 120 1.96 6.03 12.43
C ILE A 120 2.26 7.46 11.98
N ALA A 121 1.56 8.46 12.50
CA ALA A 121 1.88 9.85 12.19
C ALA A 121 3.32 10.22 12.63
N LYS A 122 3.76 9.73 13.80
CA LYS A 122 5.13 9.93 14.31
C LYS A 122 6.15 9.16 13.49
N VAL A 123 5.86 7.90 13.15
CA VAL A 123 6.70 7.08 12.26
C VAL A 123 6.91 7.77 10.92
N ASN A 124 5.82 8.21 10.27
CA ASN A 124 5.91 8.89 8.98
C ASN A 124 6.68 10.21 9.07
N ALA A 125 6.50 10.97 10.15
CA ALA A 125 7.27 12.19 10.36
C ALA A 125 8.77 11.90 10.46
N LEU A 126 9.17 10.90 11.24
CA LEU A 126 10.57 10.49 11.37
C LEU A 126 11.14 9.92 10.07
N ALA A 127 10.39 9.03 9.40
CA ALA A 127 10.78 8.45 8.12
C ALA A 127 11.00 9.54 7.06
N ASN A 128 10.12 10.55 7.00
CA ASN A 128 10.29 11.68 6.08
C ASN A 128 11.53 12.53 6.39
N VAL A 129 11.86 12.74 7.67
CA VAL A 129 13.10 13.43 8.05
C VAL A 129 14.30 12.62 7.58
N LYS A 130 14.32 11.30 7.84
CA LYS A 130 15.39 10.42 7.39
C LYS A 130 15.51 10.33 5.88
N GLN A 131 14.39 10.29 5.17
CA GLN A 131 14.40 10.32 3.71
C GLN A 131 15.08 11.60 3.19
N ARG A 132 14.76 12.77 3.76
CA ARG A 132 15.40 14.03 3.34
C ARG A 132 16.90 14.07 3.64
N GLU A 133 17.34 13.50 4.75
CA GLU A 133 18.76 13.38 5.07
C GLU A 133 19.49 12.51 4.04
N ILE A 134 18.91 11.35 3.71
CA ILE A 134 19.44 10.44 2.66
C ILE A 134 19.46 11.14 1.29
N ASP A 135 18.37 11.80 0.91
CA ASP A 135 18.27 12.51 -0.36
C ASP A 135 19.32 13.63 -0.46
N ALA A 136 19.55 14.37 0.63
CA ALA A 136 20.57 15.42 0.68
C ALA A 136 21.98 14.85 0.53
N ASP A 137 22.28 13.74 1.22
CA ASP A 137 23.55 13.04 1.12
C ASP A 137 23.76 12.52 -0.31
N LEU A 138 22.74 11.89 -0.91
CA LEU A 138 22.78 11.42 -2.31
C LEU A 138 23.05 12.56 -3.29
N ILE A 139 22.40 13.72 -3.12
CA ILE A 139 22.62 14.90 -3.96
C ILE A 139 24.07 15.40 -3.80
N ALA A 140 24.58 15.47 -2.57
CA ALA A 140 25.95 15.91 -2.30
C ALA A 140 26.99 14.94 -2.91
N TYR A 141 26.76 13.63 -2.78
CA TYR A 141 27.59 12.61 -3.43
C TYR A 141 27.56 12.75 -4.95
N GLN A 142 26.38 12.88 -5.56
CA GLN A 142 26.24 13.02 -7.01
C GLN A 142 26.91 14.31 -7.53
N ALA A 143 26.78 15.42 -6.80
CA ALA A 143 27.44 16.67 -7.14
C ALA A 143 28.97 16.51 -7.15
N THR A 144 29.52 15.85 -6.12
CA THR A 144 30.96 15.60 -5.99
C THR A 144 31.45 14.62 -7.06
N LEU A 145 30.68 13.56 -7.36
CA LEU A 145 30.98 12.62 -8.44
C LEU A 145 31.05 13.33 -9.80
N ASN A 146 30.05 14.15 -10.11
CA ASN A 146 29.99 14.91 -11.36
C ASN A 146 31.18 15.87 -11.50
N ASP A 147 31.57 16.54 -10.41
CA ASP A 147 32.72 17.45 -10.40
C ASP A 147 34.06 16.71 -10.64
N LEU A 148 34.26 15.58 -9.95
CA LEU A 148 35.44 14.72 -10.15
C LEU A 148 35.48 14.15 -11.57
N GLU A 149 34.36 13.65 -12.09
CA GLU A 149 34.27 13.09 -13.45
C GLU A 149 34.48 14.16 -14.53
N HIS A 150 33.93 15.36 -14.35
CA HIS A 150 34.18 16.51 -15.23
C HIS A 150 35.65 16.91 -15.21
N THR A 151 36.24 17.07 -14.02
CA THR A 151 37.66 17.43 -13.87
C THR A 151 38.57 16.37 -14.48
N LEU A 152 38.28 15.08 -14.29
CA LEU A 152 39.01 13.99 -14.93
C LEU A 152 38.86 14.01 -16.45
N ALA A 153 37.67 14.27 -16.98
CA ALA A 153 37.46 14.39 -18.43
C ALA A 153 38.33 15.52 -19.02
N ILE A 154 38.42 16.67 -18.32
CA ILE A 154 39.31 17.75 -18.71
C ILE A 154 40.78 17.33 -18.64
N LEU A 155 41.22 16.75 -17.52
CA LEU A 155 42.61 16.32 -17.31
C LEU A 155 43.05 15.25 -18.32
N LYS A 156 42.16 14.33 -18.71
CA LYS A 156 42.43 13.29 -19.71
C LYS A 156 42.45 13.80 -21.14
N THR A 157 41.63 14.80 -21.46
CA THR A 157 41.58 15.37 -22.81
C THR A 157 42.86 16.20 -23.08
N PRO A 158 43.64 15.88 -24.12
CA PRO A 158 44.81 16.66 -24.49
C PRO A 158 44.45 18.11 -24.87
N ILE A 159 45.32 19.07 -24.53
CA ILE A 159 45.06 20.50 -24.80
C ILE A 159 44.84 20.80 -26.29
N HIS A 160 45.59 20.12 -27.17
CA HIS A 160 45.51 20.31 -28.62
C HIS A 160 44.16 19.90 -29.20
N GLU A 161 43.44 18.97 -28.56
CA GLU A 161 42.10 18.56 -29.00
C GLU A 161 41.08 19.69 -28.79
N TYR A 162 41.16 20.40 -27.67
CA TYR A 162 40.33 21.58 -27.41
C TYR A 162 40.63 22.71 -28.39
N GLU A 163 41.91 22.97 -28.65
CA GLU A 163 42.34 24.01 -29.61
C GLU A 163 41.87 23.68 -31.02
N THR A 164 42.07 22.43 -31.48
CA THR A 164 41.56 21.95 -32.78
C THR A 164 40.04 22.07 -32.89
N ARG A 165 39.32 21.75 -31.80
CA ARG A 165 37.86 21.87 -31.76
C ARG A 165 37.40 23.33 -31.82
N LEU A 166 38.09 24.24 -31.13
CA LEU A 166 37.80 25.68 -31.21
C LEU A 166 38.05 26.25 -32.60
N ASP A 167 39.13 25.84 -33.26
CA ASP A 167 39.42 26.27 -34.64
C ASP A 167 38.33 25.80 -35.60
N LYS A 168 37.93 24.52 -35.52
CA LYS A 168 36.82 23.97 -36.30
C LYS A 168 35.50 24.70 -36.04
N LEU A 169 35.18 24.95 -34.77
CA LEU A 169 33.97 25.69 -34.40
C LEU A 169 34.02 27.14 -34.85
N SER A 170 35.18 27.80 -34.77
CA SER A 170 35.36 29.17 -35.26
C SER A 170 35.18 29.26 -36.78
N GLY A 171 35.74 28.30 -37.53
CA GLY A 171 35.52 28.18 -38.96
C GLY A 171 34.04 27.95 -39.29
N ALA A 172 33.40 27.00 -38.62
CA ALA A 172 31.97 26.72 -38.81
C ALA A 172 31.07 27.92 -38.47
N ILE A 173 31.38 28.66 -37.40
CA ILE A 173 30.69 29.90 -37.04
C ILE A 173 30.86 30.96 -38.12
N ALA A 174 32.08 31.13 -38.66
CA ALA A 174 32.34 32.10 -39.72
C ALA A 174 31.62 31.74 -41.03
N ASP A 175 31.64 30.46 -41.40
CA ASP A 175 30.95 29.96 -42.60
C ASP A 175 29.44 30.11 -42.48
N GLU A 176 28.87 29.69 -41.34
CA GLU A 176 27.44 29.80 -41.08
C GLU A 176 26.99 31.27 -40.95
N SER A 177 27.79 32.13 -40.32
CA SER A 177 27.51 33.57 -40.25
C SER A 177 27.53 34.23 -41.63
N ARG A 178 28.47 33.85 -42.50
CA ARG A 178 28.50 34.30 -43.90
C ARG A 178 27.34 33.74 -44.72
N HIS A 179 26.91 32.51 -44.46
CA HIS A 179 25.75 31.92 -45.10
C HIS A 179 24.46 32.65 -44.68
N PHE A 180 24.24 32.82 -43.38
CA PHE A 180 23.12 33.59 -42.83
C PHE A 180 23.07 35.01 -43.38
N ALA A 181 24.20 35.73 -43.38
CA ALA A 181 24.26 37.10 -43.90
C ALA A 181 23.94 37.17 -45.41
N ARG A 182 24.40 36.18 -46.21
CA ARG A 182 24.03 36.09 -47.63
C ARG A 182 22.54 35.85 -47.80
N LEU A 183 21.97 34.84 -47.13
CA LEU A 183 20.54 34.57 -47.18
C LEU A 183 19.71 35.79 -46.80
N ARG A 184 20.10 36.51 -45.75
CA ARG A 184 19.40 37.71 -45.30
C ARG A 184 19.50 38.83 -46.34
N ASN A 185 20.69 39.09 -46.87
CA ASN A 185 20.89 40.14 -47.86
C ASN A 185 20.18 39.82 -49.17
N ASP A 186 20.19 38.56 -49.62
CA ASP A 186 19.51 38.12 -50.83
C ASP A 186 17.98 38.23 -50.68
N PHE A 187 17.45 37.87 -49.50
CA PHE A 187 16.05 38.11 -49.15
C PHE A 187 15.73 39.61 -49.20
N GLN A 188 16.49 40.43 -48.47
CA GLN A 188 16.27 41.89 -48.41
C GLN A 188 16.34 42.55 -49.79
N ALA A 189 17.28 42.14 -50.65
CA ALA A 189 17.40 42.66 -52.01
C ALA A 189 16.21 42.25 -52.88
N SER A 190 15.84 40.96 -52.87
CA SER A 190 14.71 40.45 -53.65
C SER A 190 13.38 41.04 -53.18
N PHE A 191 13.23 41.26 -51.87
CA PHE A 191 12.02 41.82 -51.29
C PHE A 191 11.90 43.33 -51.56
N ARG A 192 13.02 44.07 -51.57
CA ARG A 192 13.06 45.49 -51.98
C ARG A 192 12.63 45.72 -53.41
N GLU A 193 12.91 44.79 -54.33
CA GLU A 193 12.44 44.90 -55.72
C GLU A 193 10.90 44.89 -55.84
N LEU A 194 10.20 44.43 -54.80
CA LEU A 194 8.73 44.42 -54.71
C LEU A 194 8.14 45.66 -54.02
N ASP A 195 8.98 46.47 -53.36
CA ASP A 195 8.59 47.70 -52.65
C ASP A 195 8.96 48.93 -53.49
N SER A 196 7.97 49.74 -53.87
CA SER A 196 8.19 50.95 -54.68
C SER A 196 8.72 52.14 -53.88
N ASP A 197 8.59 52.12 -52.55
CA ASP A 197 8.70 53.31 -51.70
C ASP A 197 9.92 53.28 -50.75
N ASP A 198 10.78 52.25 -50.84
CA ASP A 198 12.05 52.08 -50.10
C ASP A 198 11.92 52.29 -48.57
N HIS A 199 11.05 51.49 -47.92
CA HIS A 199 10.85 51.53 -46.48
C HIS A 199 11.99 50.81 -45.72
N PRO A 200 12.87 51.52 -44.97
CA PRO A 200 14.11 50.92 -44.45
C PRO A 200 13.94 49.98 -43.25
N MET A 201 12.72 49.78 -42.72
CA MET A 201 12.43 48.87 -41.59
C MET A 201 11.65 47.60 -41.98
N ALA A 202 11.30 47.40 -43.26
CA ALA A 202 10.27 46.42 -43.67
C ALA A 202 10.78 45.02 -44.09
N TYR A 203 12.07 44.70 -43.99
CA TYR A 203 12.62 43.53 -44.72
C TYR A 203 13.32 42.46 -43.86
N ASP A 204 13.06 42.40 -42.56
CA ASP A 204 13.62 41.34 -41.71
C ASP A 204 12.55 40.32 -41.33
N ILE A 205 12.81 39.05 -41.67
CA ILE A 205 11.99 37.93 -41.20
C ILE A 205 12.26 37.73 -39.70
N ARG A 206 11.22 37.93 -38.89
CA ARG A 206 11.21 37.66 -37.45
C ARG A 206 10.57 36.32 -37.19
N PHE A 207 11.14 35.56 -36.27
CA PHE A 207 10.70 34.21 -35.94
C PHE A 207 10.16 34.13 -34.51
N SER A 208 9.08 33.39 -34.34
CA SER A 208 8.56 32.97 -33.04
C SER A 208 8.49 31.45 -32.99
N TYR A 209 8.80 30.83 -31.86
CA TYR A 209 8.80 29.37 -31.71
C TYR A 209 7.94 28.93 -30.53
N VAL A 210 7.10 27.92 -30.76
CA VAL A 210 6.23 27.32 -29.74
C VAL A 210 6.46 25.82 -29.70
N GLN A 211 6.84 25.29 -28.52
CA GLN A 211 7.06 23.86 -28.32
C GLN A 211 5.73 23.13 -28.11
N GLN A 212 5.02 22.83 -29.19
CA GLN A 212 3.80 22.02 -29.19
C GLN A 212 3.78 21.03 -30.36
N PRO A 213 3.01 19.94 -30.29
CA PRO A 213 2.91 18.97 -31.38
C PRO A 213 2.55 19.66 -32.70
N ARG A 214 3.19 19.26 -33.79
CA ARG A 214 2.98 19.87 -35.12
C ARG A 214 1.51 19.86 -35.55
N SER A 215 0.75 18.85 -35.13
CA SER A 215 -0.69 18.73 -35.34
C SER A 215 -1.53 19.84 -34.69
N MET A 216 -0.97 20.57 -33.73
CA MET A 216 -1.63 21.65 -33.00
C MET A 216 -1.20 23.05 -33.47
N CYS A 217 -0.32 23.16 -34.48
CA CYS A 217 0.26 24.42 -34.95
C CYS A 217 -0.69 25.33 -35.77
N SER A 218 -1.99 25.06 -35.81
CA SER A 218 -2.89 25.64 -36.82
C SER A 218 -3.24 27.12 -36.65
N ARG A 219 -3.09 27.75 -35.47
CA ARG A 219 -3.34 29.20 -35.26
C ARG A 219 -2.58 29.77 -34.06
N PHE A 220 -1.82 30.84 -34.27
CA PHE A 220 -1.36 31.77 -33.23
C PHE A 220 -1.43 33.20 -33.81
N ASP A 221 -2.17 34.10 -33.18
CA ASP A 221 -2.29 35.54 -33.54
C ASP A 221 -2.42 35.84 -35.06
N GLU A 222 -3.51 35.36 -35.67
CA GLU A 222 -3.91 35.63 -37.08
C GLU A 222 -2.97 35.11 -38.18
N MET A 223 -1.68 34.86 -37.90
CA MET A 223 -0.69 34.39 -38.87
C MET A 223 -0.96 32.95 -39.38
N ARG A 224 -1.13 32.82 -40.71
CA ARG A 224 -1.15 31.51 -41.40
C ARG A 224 0.26 30.93 -41.52
N GLU A 225 0.42 29.74 -40.93
CA GLU A 225 1.33 28.62 -41.25
C GLU A 225 2.86 28.77 -41.32
N LEU A 226 3.48 28.13 -40.31
CA LEU A 226 4.51 27.09 -40.34
C LEU A 226 5.52 27.07 -41.49
N ILE A 227 6.79 27.30 -41.15
CA ILE A 227 7.93 26.82 -41.94
C ILE A 227 7.88 25.29 -41.98
N THR A 228 7.61 24.69 -43.14
CA THR A 228 7.20 23.29 -43.33
C THR A 228 8.26 22.21 -43.05
N THR A 229 9.47 22.57 -42.60
CA THR A 229 10.64 21.68 -42.58
C THR A 229 11.26 21.43 -41.19
N ILE A 230 10.57 21.72 -40.09
CA ILE A 230 11.11 21.53 -38.73
C ILE A 230 10.33 20.42 -38.02
N ASP A 231 11.03 19.41 -37.51
CA ASP A 231 10.43 18.16 -37.00
C ASP A 231 9.84 18.29 -35.57
N GLU A 232 10.21 19.33 -34.82
CA GLU A 232 9.77 19.54 -33.43
C GLU A 232 9.32 21.00 -33.22
N GLY A 233 8.04 21.22 -32.91
CA GLY A 233 7.47 22.54 -32.59
C GLY A 233 6.88 23.32 -33.78
N CYS A 234 6.35 24.50 -33.48
CA CYS A 234 5.79 25.44 -34.45
C CYS A 234 6.69 26.66 -34.57
N THR A 235 7.20 26.93 -35.77
CA THR A 235 7.90 28.17 -36.08
C THR A 235 7.01 29.07 -36.91
N TYR A 236 6.77 30.27 -36.39
CA TYR A 236 6.00 31.33 -37.03
C TYR A 236 6.93 32.40 -37.57
N VAL A 237 6.51 33.05 -38.64
CA VAL A 237 7.17 34.22 -39.21
C VAL A 237 6.19 35.38 -39.29
N ASN A 238 6.70 36.60 -39.21
CA ASN A 238 5.91 37.82 -39.32
C ASN A 238 5.41 38.11 -40.75
N ARG A 239 4.79 37.12 -41.40
CA ARG A 239 4.36 37.17 -42.80
C ARG A 239 3.39 38.31 -43.07
N GLU A 240 2.40 38.52 -42.22
CA GLU A 240 1.37 39.55 -42.41
C GLU A 240 1.99 40.96 -42.39
N GLU A 241 2.83 41.25 -41.40
CA GLU A 241 3.57 42.52 -41.34
C GLU A 241 4.46 42.75 -42.56
N LEU A 242 5.10 41.69 -43.09
CA LEU A 242 5.93 41.80 -44.29
C LEU A 242 5.08 42.10 -45.53
N LEU A 243 3.85 41.57 -45.62
CA LEU A 243 2.95 41.78 -46.75
C LEU A 243 2.21 43.12 -46.70
N ASP A 244 1.92 43.64 -45.50
CA ASP A 244 1.25 44.95 -45.32
C ASP A 244 2.06 46.11 -45.90
N GLU A 245 3.39 45.97 -45.94
CA GLU A 245 4.34 46.96 -46.49
C GLU A 245 4.47 46.88 -48.02
N ILE A 246 3.80 45.93 -48.68
CA ILE A 246 3.91 45.66 -50.12
C ILE A 246 2.55 45.82 -50.81
N SER A 247 2.55 46.32 -52.05
CA SER A 247 1.33 46.38 -52.87
C SER A 247 0.67 45.00 -53.01
N THR A 248 -0.66 44.95 -52.90
CA THR A 248 -1.46 43.72 -53.06
C THR A 248 -1.22 43.00 -54.40
N THR A 249 -0.76 43.71 -55.43
CA THR A 249 -0.38 43.12 -56.73
C THR A 249 0.89 42.27 -56.66
N SER A 250 1.79 42.57 -55.73
CA SER A 250 3.09 41.90 -55.57
C SER A 250 3.07 40.84 -54.45
N HIS A 251 1.96 40.72 -53.70
CA HIS A 251 1.78 39.74 -52.62
C HIS A 251 2.13 38.31 -53.03
N PRO A 252 1.69 37.77 -54.19
CA PRO A 252 2.03 36.40 -54.56
C PRO A 252 3.54 36.16 -54.74
N GLN A 253 4.29 37.19 -55.14
CA GLN A 253 5.75 37.11 -55.30
C GLN A 253 6.45 37.26 -53.94
N ALA A 254 5.96 38.15 -53.08
CA ALA A 254 6.47 38.31 -51.72
C ALA A 254 6.27 37.03 -50.88
N GLU A 255 5.11 36.38 -50.98
CA GLU A 255 4.84 35.10 -50.33
C GLU A 255 5.83 34.00 -50.77
N GLN A 256 6.12 33.90 -52.07
CA GLN A 256 7.11 32.94 -52.59
C GLN A 256 8.52 33.18 -52.04
N LEU A 257 8.93 34.46 -51.92
CA LEU A 257 10.22 34.81 -51.32
C LEU A 257 10.26 34.45 -49.83
N ILE A 258 9.21 34.76 -49.08
CA ILE A 258 9.10 34.40 -47.65
C ILE A 258 9.18 32.88 -47.48
N ASP A 259 8.41 32.12 -48.25
CA ASP A 259 8.37 30.65 -48.18
C ASP A 259 9.72 30.00 -48.50
N TYR A 260 10.49 30.61 -49.39
CA TYR A 260 11.82 30.12 -49.75
C TYR A 260 12.88 30.48 -48.71
N TYR A 261 12.96 31.75 -48.28
CA TYR A 261 14.04 32.23 -47.43
C TYR A 261 13.83 31.97 -45.93
N ALA A 262 12.58 32.00 -45.44
CA ALA A 262 12.30 31.80 -44.02
C ALA A 262 12.84 30.47 -43.45
N PRO A 263 12.61 29.29 -44.09
CA PRO A 263 13.19 28.04 -43.61
C PRO A 263 14.71 28.05 -43.51
N LEU A 264 15.37 28.61 -44.53
CA LEU A 264 16.84 28.63 -44.61
C LEU A 264 17.44 29.55 -43.54
N LEU A 265 16.85 30.73 -43.35
CA LEU A 265 17.24 31.68 -42.32
C LEU A 265 17.04 31.11 -40.92
N TRP A 266 15.92 30.44 -40.66
CA TRP A 266 15.66 29.79 -39.37
C TRP A 266 16.68 28.70 -39.04
N LEU A 267 16.94 27.78 -39.98
CA LEU A 267 17.89 26.69 -39.80
C LEU A 267 19.30 27.23 -39.55
N SER A 268 19.71 28.25 -40.32
CA SER A 268 21.02 28.88 -40.18
C SER A 268 21.14 29.61 -38.84
N MET A 269 20.12 30.37 -38.43
CA MET A 269 20.08 31.08 -37.14
C MET A 269 20.15 30.12 -35.95
N THR A 270 19.31 29.08 -35.92
CA THR A 270 19.25 28.10 -34.84
C THR A 270 20.53 27.26 -34.75
N LYS A 271 21.12 26.89 -35.89
CA LYS A 271 22.44 26.25 -35.92
C LYS A 271 23.53 27.16 -35.37
N LEU A 272 23.48 28.45 -35.67
CA LEU A 272 24.49 29.42 -35.24
C LEU A 272 24.39 29.75 -33.74
N SER A 273 23.19 30.10 -33.25
CA SER A 273 22.98 30.68 -31.91
C SER A 273 21.87 30.02 -31.09
N GLY A 274 21.17 29.02 -31.65
CA GLY A 274 19.92 28.49 -31.07
C GLY A 274 18.77 29.48 -31.20
N PHE A 275 17.77 29.33 -30.34
CA PHE A 275 16.66 30.28 -30.21
C PHE A 275 16.36 30.53 -28.73
N PHE A 276 16.29 31.79 -28.30
CA PHE A 276 16.00 32.15 -26.92
C PHE A 276 14.66 32.85 -26.84
N ASP A 277 13.71 32.23 -26.15
CA ASP A 277 12.41 32.82 -25.90
C ASP A 277 12.48 33.67 -24.62
N THR A 278 12.32 34.98 -24.79
CA THR A 278 12.37 35.95 -23.70
C THR A 278 11.10 35.95 -22.84
N ASN A 279 9.96 35.50 -23.37
CA ASN A 279 8.70 35.48 -22.62
C ASN A 279 8.70 34.37 -21.57
N TYR A 280 9.30 33.23 -21.91
CA TYR A 280 9.40 32.06 -21.02
C TYR A 280 10.81 31.81 -20.48
N ASN A 281 11.77 32.71 -20.74
CA ASN A 281 13.17 32.59 -20.32
C ASN A 281 13.78 31.21 -20.66
N THR A 282 13.49 30.71 -21.87
CA THR A 282 13.81 29.33 -22.26
C THR A 282 14.71 29.32 -23.49
N GLN A 283 15.84 28.60 -23.39
CA GLN A 283 16.75 28.36 -24.51
C GLN A 283 16.35 27.09 -25.26
N PHE A 284 15.99 27.24 -26.52
CA PHE A 284 15.79 26.14 -27.45
C PHE A 284 17.05 25.91 -28.29
N PHE A 285 17.24 24.68 -28.75
CA PHE A 285 18.39 24.24 -29.53
C PHE A 285 19.74 24.58 -28.84
N PRO A 286 20.00 24.05 -27.62
CA PRO A 286 21.19 24.38 -26.85
C PRO A 286 22.50 23.89 -27.50
N HIS A 287 22.43 22.93 -28.43
CA HIS A 287 23.59 22.37 -29.14
C HIS A 287 24.00 23.17 -30.38
N ASN A 288 23.90 24.51 -30.32
CA ASN A 288 24.29 25.39 -31.42
C ASN A 288 25.80 25.69 -31.44
N LEU A 289 26.30 26.17 -32.58
CA LEU A 289 27.73 26.40 -32.80
C LEU A 289 28.36 27.37 -31.77
N ARG A 290 27.69 28.49 -31.47
CA ARG A 290 28.19 29.49 -30.52
C ARG A 290 28.23 28.95 -29.08
N HIS A 291 27.19 28.21 -28.68
CA HIS A 291 27.17 27.56 -27.36
C HIS A 291 28.27 26.50 -27.24
N LEU A 292 28.42 25.62 -28.24
CA LEU A 292 29.50 24.62 -28.29
C LEU A 292 30.88 25.28 -28.25
N HIS A 293 31.06 26.39 -28.96
CA HIS A 293 32.30 27.17 -28.95
C HIS A 293 32.58 27.76 -27.56
N ALA A 294 31.59 28.41 -26.94
CA ALA A 294 31.72 28.95 -25.58
C ALA A 294 32.06 27.86 -24.56
N LYS A 295 31.34 26.73 -24.58
CA LYS A 295 31.60 25.57 -23.70
C LYS A 295 33.01 25.01 -23.89
N THR A 296 33.45 24.84 -25.14
CA THR A 296 34.81 24.35 -25.45
C THR A 296 35.88 25.33 -24.97
N LYS A 297 35.63 26.64 -25.11
CA LYS A 297 36.54 27.69 -24.67
C LYS A 297 36.69 27.72 -23.15
N ILE A 298 35.58 27.56 -22.43
CA ILE A 298 35.56 27.45 -20.97
C ILE A 298 36.38 26.22 -20.54
N ALA A 299 36.11 25.04 -21.12
CA ALA A 299 36.85 23.81 -20.81
C ALA A 299 38.37 23.93 -21.10
N LEU A 300 38.76 24.61 -22.18
CA LEU A 300 40.18 24.89 -22.46
C LEU A 300 40.81 25.79 -21.40
N ASN A 301 40.09 26.81 -20.93
CA ASN A 301 40.58 27.68 -19.86
C ASN A 301 40.73 26.91 -18.54
N GLU A 302 39.73 26.10 -18.18
CA GLU A 302 39.79 25.20 -17.01
C GLU A 302 41.00 24.25 -17.11
N LYS A 303 41.21 23.62 -18.28
CA LYS A 303 42.39 22.78 -18.56
C LYS A 303 43.69 23.54 -18.30
N ARG A 304 43.81 24.75 -18.83
CA ARG A 304 45.01 25.59 -18.67
C ARG A 304 45.28 25.94 -17.22
N ILE A 305 44.24 26.18 -16.42
CA ILE A 305 44.36 26.42 -14.98
C ILE A 305 44.83 25.14 -14.26
N LEU A 306 44.18 24.00 -14.52
CA LEU A 306 44.53 22.72 -13.89
C LEU A 306 45.95 22.25 -14.23
N MET A 307 46.44 22.55 -15.45
CA MET A 307 47.80 22.25 -15.89
C MET A 307 48.88 23.16 -15.29
N GLN A 308 48.54 24.19 -14.50
CA GLN A 308 49.54 25.01 -13.80
C GLN A 308 50.28 24.24 -12.69
N GLY A 309 49.77 23.07 -12.28
CA GLY A 309 50.41 22.12 -11.36
C GLY A 309 50.92 20.84 -12.04
N ASN A 310 51.41 19.87 -11.24
CA ASN A 310 51.82 18.57 -11.75
C ASN A 310 50.59 17.76 -12.21
N THR A 311 50.34 17.78 -13.52
CA THR A 311 49.12 17.21 -14.12
C THR A 311 48.99 15.70 -13.91
N HIS A 312 50.11 14.98 -13.79
CA HIS A 312 50.09 13.53 -13.58
C HIS A 312 49.68 13.17 -12.14
N GLU A 313 50.30 13.82 -11.15
CA GLU A 313 49.92 13.66 -9.73
C GLU A 313 48.46 14.08 -9.48
N LEU A 314 48.01 15.15 -10.12
CA LEU A 314 46.59 15.56 -10.05
C LEU A 314 45.68 14.47 -10.62
N LEU A 315 45.98 13.92 -11.79
CA LEU A 315 45.16 12.87 -12.40
C LEU A 315 45.05 11.63 -11.49
N GLU A 316 46.16 11.17 -10.91
CA GLU A 316 46.16 10.05 -9.97
C GLU A 316 45.34 10.35 -8.69
N ASP A 317 45.48 11.55 -8.11
CA ASP A 317 44.70 11.97 -6.95
C ASP A 317 43.19 12.01 -7.24
N TYR A 318 42.78 12.59 -8.37
CA TYR A 318 41.37 12.65 -8.77
C TYR A 318 40.79 11.25 -9.08
N GLU A 319 41.55 10.36 -9.72
CA GLU A 319 41.13 8.96 -9.95
C GLU A 319 40.99 8.18 -8.64
N TYR A 320 41.94 8.36 -7.72
CA TYR A 320 41.88 7.77 -6.39
C TYR A 320 40.66 8.28 -5.61
N ARG A 321 40.43 9.60 -5.58
CA ARG A 321 39.25 10.20 -4.93
C ARG A 321 37.94 9.73 -5.54
N LEU A 322 37.86 9.60 -6.86
CA LEU A 322 36.67 9.07 -7.52
C LEU A 322 36.39 7.61 -7.10
N ALA A 323 37.42 6.77 -7.08
CA ALA A 323 37.29 5.38 -6.64
C ALA A 323 36.94 5.28 -5.14
N GLN A 324 37.54 6.14 -4.30
CA GLN A 324 37.22 6.25 -2.89
C GLN A 324 35.77 6.67 -2.69
N LEU A 325 35.30 7.71 -3.38
CA LEU A 325 33.94 8.22 -3.26
C LEU A 325 32.89 7.21 -3.74
N LYS A 326 33.18 6.46 -4.82
CA LYS A 326 32.31 5.35 -5.28
C LYS A 326 32.22 4.22 -4.25
N ASN A 327 33.32 3.92 -3.54
CA ASN A 327 33.32 2.96 -2.45
C ASN A 327 32.64 3.48 -1.18
N GLU A 328 32.82 4.76 -0.86
CA GLU A 328 32.17 5.44 0.28
C GLU A 328 30.66 5.52 0.09
N HIS A 329 30.18 5.86 -1.11
CA HIS A 329 28.76 5.82 -1.44
C HIS A 329 28.13 4.45 -1.14
N ALA A 330 28.83 3.36 -1.46
CA ALA A 330 28.36 2.00 -1.19
C ALA A 330 28.43 1.59 0.29
N ARG A 331 29.16 2.32 1.14
CA ARG A 331 29.38 1.99 2.57
C ARG A 331 28.72 2.97 3.54
N ASN A 332 28.51 4.22 3.14
CA ASN A 332 28.11 5.35 3.97
C ASN A 332 26.67 5.80 3.73
N ILE A 333 25.89 5.04 2.96
CA ILE A 333 24.42 5.11 2.99
C ILE A 333 23.91 3.80 3.60
N PRO A 334 24.14 3.52 4.91
CA PRO A 334 23.96 2.21 5.50
C PRO A 334 22.93 2.33 6.61
N TYR A 335 21.75 2.84 6.30
CA TYR A 335 20.66 2.65 7.21
C TYR A 335 20.14 1.25 6.93
N ASP A 336 20.31 0.32 7.87
CA ASP A 336 19.78 -1.05 7.77
C ASP A 336 18.25 -1.08 7.52
N PHE A 337 17.60 0.08 7.61
CA PHE A 337 16.21 0.34 7.33
C PHE A 337 15.92 0.97 5.95
N VAL A 338 16.85 0.94 5.02
CA VAL A 338 16.69 1.51 3.67
C VAL A 338 16.72 0.41 2.61
N ASP A 339 15.84 0.51 1.61
CA ASP A 339 15.73 -0.46 0.52
C ASP A 339 16.77 -0.25 -0.59
N GLU A 340 16.73 -1.11 -1.61
CA GLU A 340 17.63 -1.04 -2.77
C GLU A 340 17.50 0.26 -3.59
N GLN A 341 16.41 1.00 -3.41
CA GLN A 341 16.15 2.28 -4.07
C GLN A 341 16.45 3.48 -3.17
N PHE A 342 17.13 3.27 -2.04
CA PHE A 342 17.42 4.29 -1.04
C PHE A 342 16.18 4.91 -0.37
N THR A 343 15.08 4.16 -0.32
CA THR A 343 13.84 4.55 0.37
C THR A 343 13.79 3.96 1.77
N VAL A 344 13.36 4.75 2.76
CA VAL A 344 13.16 4.28 4.13
C VAL A 344 12.03 3.23 4.20
N ASP A 345 12.37 2.00 4.59
CA ASP A 345 11.42 0.92 4.87
C ASP A 345 11.02 0.91 6.34
N THR A 346 9.85 1.47 6.63
CA THR A 346 9.31 1.56 7.99
C THR A 346 8.86 0.23 8.59
N ASN A 347 8.72 -0.81 7.77
CA ASN A 347 8.32 -2.15 8.23
C ASN A 347 9.54 -3.04 8.58
N SER A 348 10.75 -2.60 8.25
CA SER A 348 11.97 -3.34 8.53
C SER A 348 12.25 -3.47 10.03
N ASP A 349 12.91 -4.57 10.42
CA ASP A 349 13.34 -4.80 11.81
C ASP A 349 14.27 -3.69 12.30
N ALA A 350 15.15 -3.22 11.41
CA ALA A 350 16.07 -2.12 11.69
C ALA A 350 15.32 -0.81 11.96
N PHE A 351 14.29 -0.48 11.18
CA PHE A 351 13.53 0.74 11.39
C PHE A 351 12.75 0.68 12.69
N VAL A 352 12.13 -0.46 12.98
CA VAL A 352 11.38 -0.67 14.22
C VAL A 352 12.30 -0.43 15.42
N HIS A 353 13.49 -1.04 15.43
CA HIS A 353 14.46 -0.86 16.51
C HIS A 353 14.92 0.60 16.62
N TYR A 354 15.24 1.22 15.48
CA TYR A 354 15.63 2.63 15.43
C TYR A 354 14.54 3.55 15.98
N PHE A 355 13.28 3.35 15.58
CA PHE A 355 12.14 4.14 16.02
C PHE A 355 11.88 4.00 17.52
N GLU A 356 11.95 2.78 18.07
CA GLU A 356 11.79 2.53 19.50
C GLU A 356 12.89 3.18 20.33
N GLN A 357 14.15 3.08 19.89
CA GLN A 357 15.27 3.75 20.54
C GLN A 357 15.10 5.28 20.48
N TYR A 358 14.78 5.82 19.30
CA TYR A 358 14.52 7.24 19.11
C TYR A 358 13.37 7.73 20.02
N ALA A 359 12.31 6.95 20.14
CA ALA A 359 11.19 7.26 21.02
C ALA A 359 11.61 7.31 22.49
N ALA A 360 12.44 6.35 22.94
CA ALA A 360 12.96 6.31 24.30
C ALA A 360 13.88 7.50 24.61
N GLU A 361 14.79 7.83 23.71
CA GLU A 361 15.75 8.95 23.87
C GLU A 361 15.06 10.31 23.90
N ASN A 362 13.96 10.47 23.16
CA ASN A 362 13.22 11.73 23.05
C ASN A 362 12.00 11.82 23.97
N ASN A 363 11.82 10.86 24.90
CA ASN A 363 10.65 10.76 25.78
C ASN A 363 9.31 10.82 25.02
N TYR A 364 9.25 10.24 23.82
CA TYR A 364 7.99 10.12 23.10
C TYR A 364 7.13 9.06 23.77
N SER A 365 5.91 9.44 24.17
CA SER A 365 4.92 8.48 24.63
C SER A 365 4.49 7.60 23.44
N LEU A 366 4.95 6.35 23.47
CA LEU A 366 4.68 5.32 22.48
C LEU A 366 3.86 4.22 23.15
N TYR A 367 2.54 4.43 23.20
CA TYR A 367 1.63 3.40 23.67
C TYR A 367 1.61 2.27 22.65
N GLN A 368 1.88 1.06 23.10
CA GLN A 368 1.77 -0.13 22.26
C GLN A 368 0.30 -0.34 21.91
N PRO A 369 -0.09 -0.21 20.62
CA PRO A 369 -1.50 -0.18 20.25
C PRO A 369 -2.26 -1.45 20.62
N ILE A 370 -1.58 -2.60 20.66
CA ILE A 370 -2.24 -3.90 20.82
C ILE A 370 -2.31 -4.39 22.27
N ASP A 371 -1.52 -3.83 23.19
CA ASP A 371 -1.28 -4.41 24.51
C ASP A 371 -2.57 -4.63 25.31
N ARG A 372 -3.42 -3.62 25.42
CA ARG A 372 -4.69 -3.73 26.15
C ARG A 372 -5.61 -4.80 25.58
N PHE A 373 -5.70 -4.88 24.24
CA PHE A 373 -6.52 -5.91 23.61
C PHE A 373 -5.90 -7.30 23.84
N LYS A 374 -4.58 -7.42 23.73
CA LYS A 374 -3.82 -8.65 23.99
C LYS A 374 -3.99 -9.12 25.43
N GLU A 375 -4.02 -8.22 26.40
CA GLU A 375 -4.32 -8.53 27.79
C GLU A 375 -5.73 -9.12 27.94
N LEU A 376 -6.74 -8.50 27.32
CA LEU A 376 -8.13 -8.95 27.43
C LEU A 376 -8.38 -10.32 26.78
N ILE A 377 -7.79 -10.61 25.62
CA ILE A 377 -7.98 -11.92 24.96
C ILE A 377 -7.25 -13.06 25.70
N ASN A 378 -6.23 -12.72 26.50
CA ASN A 378 -5.53 -13.67 27.37
C ASN A 378 -6.11 -13.73 28.79
N ASP A 379 -7.01 -12.81 29.15
CA ASP A 379 -7.71 -12.81 30.43
C ASP A 379 -8.84 -13.85 30.42
N GLN A 380 -8.61 -14.96 31.14
CA GLN A 380 -9.59 -16.03 31.29
C GLN A 380 -10.92 -15.55 31.89
N ALA A 381 -10.91 -14.55 32.77
CA ALA A 381 -12.13 -14.01 33.37
C ALA A 381 -12.95 -13.23 32.34
N ALA A 382 -12.30 -12.37 31.55
CA ALA A 382 -12.94 -11.62 30.48
C ALA A 382 -13.52 -12.55 29.40
N ILE A 383 -12.73 -13.52 28.92
CA ILE A 383 -13.17 -14.51 27.94
C ILE A 383 -14.35 -15.31 28.49
N LYS A 384 -14.26 -15.82 29.73
CA LYS A 384 -15.35 -16.57 30.37
C LYS A 384 -16.65 -15.77 30.45
N GLN A 385 -16.59 -14.50 30.83
CA GLN A 385 -17.79 -13.65 30.89
C GLN A 385 -18.45 -13.55 29.50
N PHE A 386 -17.65 -13.29 28.46
CA PHE A 386 -18.13 -13.21 27.09
C PHE A 386 -18.73 -14.52 26.57
N THR A 387 -18.03 -15.64 26.74
CA THR A 387 -18.46 -16.96 26.26
C THR A 387 -19.67 -17.50 27.04
N SER A 388 -19.75 -17.27 28.36
CA SER A 388 -20.94 -17.59 29.15
C SER A 388 -22.16 -16.78 28.71
N ALA A 389 -22.00 -15.48 28.44
CA ALA A 389 -23.08 -14.64 27.97
C ALA A 389 -23.57 -15.08 26.58
N TYR A 390 -22.64 -15.43 25.69
CA TYR A 390 -22.96 -15.98 24.38
C TYR A 390 -23.71 -17.32 24.49
N ALA A 391 -23.25 -18.24 25.34
CA ALA A 391 -23.90 -19.54 25.56
C ALA A 391 -25.36 -19.37 26.04
N LYS A 392 -25.59 -18.45 26.99
CA LYS A 392 -26.94 -18.11 27.48
C LYS A 392 -27.83 -17.51 26.39
N LYS A 393 -27.30 -16.58 25.60
CA LYS A 393 -28.03 -15.96 24.46
C LYS A 393 -28.40 -17.00 23.42
N THR A 394 -27.47 -17.89 23.07
CA THR A 394 -27.66 -18.96 22.08
C THR A 394 -28.79 -19.91 22.49
N LEU A 395 -28.80 -20.36 23.75
CA LEU A 395 -29.86 -21.23 24.26
C LEU A 395 -31.21 -20.52 24.35
N SER A 396 -31.21 -19.22 24.71
CA SER A 396 -32.43 -18.42 24.80
C SER A 396 -33.06 -18.13 23.44
N ASN A 397 -32.22 -17.98 22.41
CA ASN A 397 -32.64 -17.68 21.04
C ASN A 397 -32.79 -18.92 20.15
N TYR A 398 -32.61 -20.13 20.71
CA TYR A 398 -32.71 -21.36 19.94
C TYR A 398 -34.13 -21.52 19.36
N PRO A 399 -34.30 -21.99 18.12
CA PRO A 399 -35.62 -22.05 17.48
C PRO A 399 -36.63 -22.84 18.33
N ALA A 400 -37.75 -22.22 18.68
CA ALA A 400 -38.79 -22.84 19.50
C ALA A 400 -39.30 -24.17 18.90
N THR A 401 -39.33 -24.27 17.56
CA THR A 401 -39.68 -25.48 16.80
C THR A 401 -38.70 -26.65 16.99
N LEU A 402 -37.49 -26.37 17.47
CA LEU A 402 -36.44 -27.34 17.78
C LEU A 402 -36.24 -27.49 19.31
N THR A 403 -37.13 -26.94 20.13
CA THR A 403 -37.11 -27.11 21.59
C THR A 403 -38.29 -27.92 22.08
N PHE A 404 -38.09 -28.71 23.12
CA PHE A 404 -39.15 -29.47 23.76
C PHE A 404 -39.01 -29.50 25.28
N GLN A 405 -40.10 -29.83 25.95
CA GLN A 405 -40.15 -29.92 27.42
C GLN A 405 -40.03 -31.37 27.86
N VAL A 406 -39.33 -31.58 28.96
CA VAL A 406 -39.24 -32.86 29.67
C VAL A 406 -39.96 -32.67 31.00
N THR A 407 -41.01 -33.46 31.22
CA THR A 407 -41.76 -33.45 32.48
C THR A 407 -40.91 -33.98 33.63
N GLY A 408 -41.26 -33.64 34.88
CA GLY A 408 -40.57 -34.18 36.07
C GLY A 408 -40.65 -35.70 36.22
N ARG A 409 -41.47 -36.39 35.41
CA ARG A 409 -41.56 -37.86 35.32
C ARG A 409 -40.86 -38.44 34.09
N GLY A 410 -40.13 -37.62 33.34
CA GLY A 410 -39.33 -38.04 32.19
C GLY A 410 -40.07 -38.11 30.86
N TYR A 411 -41.36 -37.76 30.82
CA TYR A 411 -42.11 -37.73 29.55
C TYR A 411 -41.72 -36.53 28.69
N TYR A 412 -41.55 -36.75 27.38
CA TYR A 412 -41.24 -35.72 26.40
C TYR A 412 -41.77 -36.06 25.01
N ASN A 413 -41.98 -35.03 24.19
CA ASN A 413 -42.36 -35.15 22.79
C ASN A 413 -41.47 -34.27 21.91
N VAL A 414 -40.93 -34.83 20.84
CA VAL A 414 -40.03 -34.14 19.92
C VAL A 414 -40.86 -33.46 18.81
N PRO A 415 -40.89 -32.12 18.73
CA PRO A 415 -41.81 -31.36 17.87
C PRO A 415 -41.51 -31.49 16.37
N SER A 416 -40.24 -31.66 15.99
CA SER A 416 -39.83 -31.85 14.60
C SER A 416 -38.71 -32.89 14.52
N ARG A 417 -38.92 -33.90 13.67
CA ARG A 417 -37.98 -35.01 13.43
C ARG A 417 -37.29 -34.90 12.07
N GLU A 418 -37.76 -34.00 11.23
CA GLU A 418 -37.26 -33.83 9.87
C GLU A 418 -35.85 -33.21 9.91
N LYS A 419 -34.87 -33.90 9.32
CA LYS A 419 -33.44 -33.49 9.33
C LYS A 419 -32.80 -33.40 10.73
N ALA A 420 -33.43 -33.98 11.75
CA ALA A 420 -32.83 -34.11 13.07
C ALA A 420 -31.69 -35.13 13.01
N ILE A 421 -30.49 -34.71 13.41
CA ILE A 421 -29.30 -35.56 13.51
C ILE A 421 -29.01 -35.96 14.96
N GLY A 422 -29.66 -35.30 15.94
CA GLY A 422 -29.53 -35.64 17.36
C GLY A 422 -30.50 -34.86 18.25
N ILE A 423 -30.49 -35.20 19.54
CA ILE A 423 -31.19 -34.45 20.59
C ILE A 423 -30.25 -34.25 21.79
N ILE A 424 -30.40 -33.13 22.50
CA ILE A 424 -29.66 -32.80 23.71
C ILE A 424 -30.67 -32.52 24.82
N PHE A 425 -30.44 -33.07 26.01
CA PHE A 425 -31.24 -32.79 27.18
C PHE A 425 -30.45 -31.90 28.15
N ASP A 426 -31.09 -30.85 28.64
CA ASP A 426 -30.51 -29.88 29.57
C ASP A 426 -31.22 -29.96 30.92
N PHE A 427 -30.55 -30.60 31.87
CA PHE A 427 -31.00 -30.79 33.23
C PHE A 427 -30.24 -29.81 34.14
N TYR A 428 -30.89 -28.75 34.59
CA TYR A 428 -30.26 -27.64 35.32
C TYR A 428 -29.73 -27.98 36.73
N HIS A 429 -30.05 -29.16 37.27
CA HIS A 429 -29.90 -29.47 38.71
C HIS A 429 -29.51 -30.92 39.01
N SER A 430 -28.55 -31.52 38.32
CA SER A 430 -28.10 -32.86 38.76
C SER A 430 -26.58 -32.96 38.78
N GLU A 431 -26.04 -33.37 39.94
CA GLU A 431 -24.61 -33.50 40.21
C GLU A 431 -23.99 -34.76 39.55
N GLN A 432 -24.78 -35.55 38.80
CA GLN A 432 -24.35 -36.80 38.17
C GLN A 432 -25.01 -36.95 36.79
N HIS A 433 -24.24 -37.13 35.72
CA HIS A 433 -24.79 -37.28 34.37
C HIS A 433 -24.20 -38.41 33.51
N MET A 434 -25.09 -38.88 32.62
CA MET A 434 -25.10 -40.10 31.83
C MET A 434 -24.05 -40.15 30.71
N ILE A 435 -23.36 -41.30 30.57
CA ILE A 435 -22.54 -41.64 29.40
C ILE A 435 -23.37 -42.50 28.44
N LEU A 436 -23.60 -42.05 27.19
CA LEU A 436 -23.97 -42.99 26.12
C LEU A 436 -22.72 -43.49 25.41
N CYS A 437 -22.35 -44.74 25.69
CA CYS A 437 -21.34 -45.43 24.91
C CYS A 437 -21.96 -45.94 23.61
N ASN A 438 -21.63 -45.26 22.50
CA ASN A 438 -21.92 -45.71 21.14
C ASN A 438 -20.98 -46.87 20.74
N ARG A 439 -21.00 -47.99 21.47
CA ARG A 439 -20.26 -49.21 21.11
C ARG A 439 -21.24 -50.27 20.62
N ALA A 440 -21.40 -50.31 19.31
CA ALA A 440 -21.70 -51.46 18.48
C ALA A 440 -22.85 -52.41 18.93
N ARG A 441 -23.97 -52.28 18.20
CA ARG A 441 -24.97 -53.30 17.85
C ARG A 441 -25.89 -53.86 18.96
N GLU A 442 -27.18 -53.80 18.62
CA GLU A 442 -28.30 -54.67 19.03
C GLU A 442 -28.89 -54.57 20.45
N GLU A 443 -28.32 -53.80 21.38
CA GLU A 443 -28.91 -53.63 22.71
C GLU A 443 -29.28 -52.18 23.05
N LEU A 444 -30.33 -52.05 23.88
CA LEU A 444 -30.79 -50.79 24.47
C LEU A 444 -29.64 -50.07 25.20
N PRO A 445 -29.69 -48.73 25.35
CA PRO A 445 -28.69 -47.99 26.11
C PRO A 445 -28.51 -48.60 27.51
N VAL A 446 -27.29 -49.00 27.85
CA VAL A 446 -26.97 -49.50 29.20
C VAL A 446 -26.76 -48.30 30.12
N ILE A 447 -27.55 -48.23 31.20
CA ILE A 447 -27.46 -47.18 32.20
C ILE A 447 -26.28 -47.47 33.12
N VAL A 448 -25.35 -46.52 33.20
CA VAL A 448 -24.18 -46.61 34.07
C VAL A 448 -24.51 -45.86 35.38
N THR A 449 -24.54 -46.59 36.49
CA THR A 449 -24.77 -46.09 37.85
C THR A 449 -23.48 -46.01 38.65
N GLU A 450 -23.50 -45.38 39.83
CA GLU A 450 -22.38 -45.40 40.80
C GLU A 450 -21.96 -46.81 41.24
N HIS A 451 -22.80 -47.82 41.00
CA HIS A 451 -22.54 -49.23 41.29
C HIS A 451 -22.05 -50.02 40.07
N THR A 452 -21.85 -49.37 38.92
CA THR A 452 -21.35 -50.02 37.72
C THR A 452 -19.84 -50.16 37.81
N ALA A 453 -19.34 -51.38 37.60
CA ALA A 453 -17.90 -51.64 37.60
C ALA A 453 -17.20 -50.75 36.56
N ASP A 454 -16.06 -50.17 36.94
CA ASP A 454 -15.27 -49.20 36.16
C ASP A 454 -15.93 -47.82 35.93
N PHE A 455 -16.98 -47.46 36.68
CA PHE A 455 -17.52 -46.10 36.66
C PHE A 455 -16.61 -45.12 37.40
N HIS A 456 -15.95 -44.23 36.64
CA HIS A 456 -15.33 -43.04 37.20
C HIS A 456 -16.39 -41.97 37.41
N HIS A 457 -16.39 -41.30 38.57
CA HIS A 457 -17.31 -40.20 38.87
C HIS A 457 -17.15 -39.08 37.82
N ILE A 458 -18.22 -38.72 37.13
CA ILE A 458 -18.23 -37.62 36.15
C ILE A 458 -19.25 -36.59 36.60
N GLU A 459 -18.76 -35.40 36.96
CA GLU A 459 -19.58 -34.25 37.32
C GLU A 459 -20.44 -33.80 36.13
N GLY A 460 -21.74 -33.72 36.36
CA GLY A 460 -22.69 -33.12 35.43
C GLY A 460 -22.53 -31.59 35.36
N VAL A 461 -22.52 -31.02 34.16
CA VAL A 461 -22.48 -29.56 33.95
C VAL A 461 -23.67 -29.12 33.11
N SER A 462 -24.24 -27.94 33.43
CA SER A 462 -25.33 -27.36 32.63
C SER A 462 -24.92 -27.18 31.17
N LEU A 463 -25.88 -27.19 30.24
CA LEU A 463 -25.56 -27.00 28.82
C LEU A 463 -24.89 -25.64 28.57
N VAL A 464 -25.30 -24.58 29.29
CA VAL A 464 -24.62 -23.27 29.27
C VAL A 464 -23.14 -23.42 29.64
N THR A 465 -22.84 -24.12 30.73
CA THR A 465 -21.47 -24.32 31.23
C THR A 465 -20.62 -25.11 30.24
N GLU A 466 -21.18 -26.10 29.55
CA GLU A 466 -20.44 -26.85 28.54
C GLU A 466 -20.15 -26.03 27.28
N LEU A 467 -21.15 -25.29 26.78
CA LEU A 467 -20.98 -24.40 25.64
C LEU A 467 -19.92 -23.35 25.94
N ASP A 468 -20.01 -22.71 27.10
CA ASP A 468 -19.02 -21.78 27.62
C ASP A 468 -17.62 -22.39 27.64
N ARG A 469 -17.46 -23.58 28.24
CA ARG A 469 -16.18 -24.30 28.32
C ARG A 469 -15.59 -24.61 26.95
N ARG A 470 -16.41 -25.02 25.99
CA ARG A 470 -15.98 -25.32 24.61
C ARG A 470 -15.50 -24.06 23.88
N LEU A 471 -16.24 -22.97 24.02
CA LEU A 471 -15.89 -21.69 23.42
C LEU A 471 -14.60 -21.14 24.04
N GLN A 472 -14.45 -21.20 25.36
CA GLN A 472 -13.21 -20.83 26.05
C GLN A 472 -12.02 -21.66 25.55
N ALA A 473 -12.18 -22.99 25.50
CA ALA A 473 -11.12 -23.89 25.07
C ALA A 473 -10.68 -23.62 23.62
N PHE A 474 -11.60 -23.18 22.76
CA PHE A 474 -11.29 -22.80 21.38
C PHE A 474 -10.63 -21.42 21.26
N ILE A 475 -11.10 -20.43 22.02
CA ILE A 475 -10.52 -19.07 21.96
C ILE A 475 -9.11 -19.04 22.60
N LEU A 476 -8.87 -19.87 23.62
CA LEU A 476 -7.61 -19.91 24.36
C LEU A 476 -6.60 -20.93 23.80
N SER A 477 -6.96 -21.71 22.78
CA SER A 477 -6.04 -22.63 22.08
C SER A 477 -5.23 -21.89 21.03
#